data_AF-E1QNK3-F1
#
_entry.id   AF-E1QNK3-F1
#
_cell.length_a   1.000
_cell.length_b   1.000
_cell.length_c   1.000
_cell.angle_alpha   90.00
_cell.angle_beta   90.00
_cell.angle_gamma   90.00
#
_symmetry.space_group_name_H-M   'P 1'
#
loop_
_entity.id
_entity.type
_entity.pdbx_description
1 polymer ?
#
loop_
_entity_poly.entity_id
_entity_poly.type
_entity_poly.pdbx_seq_one_letter_code
_entity_poly.pdbx_strand_id
1 'polypeptide(L)'
;MTLSLRICWGKKTRGSERLKCGEEVKGPKIIEEVNKLINEFLARVERYRDVLLNDENTPFDYAINALSDWLLEIKARANRGDDDITRLRKAVYKIGMKMLKLVNRTREGWLKIYRKELKELIKKLRSGEVKIAISGDPINAAKSFIAHLYTEHLAISVKRTAKSGSIIIRLTLNNLKGIHIDIPRFFDDLLRPMQYGLMLTDGSIHERGYPVMGTNYLWQVIAWLMAWPGKNYMRIHSLNINENSDVKITWQLMAIGHKLGSKVKIAKEVLALNNDGFTMFLLFAILGDGSINTKEKIIMLILGKSKYELWKVIIKRMMDLNFKDYDNKYKKEIKVYSSRAVTLAQSWLSEPRVRTLIEDLSRLPDAEKLRNLIELTKTRIKPLGGSMVEVISGVWMNTHVKDAGRVELRIKRSRLEDAVAIQDRLRKAGFNARLRGRLVINSGCLFISS
;
A
#
# COMPACT_ATOMS: atom_id res chain seq x y z
N MET A 1 24.28 23.31 -22.48
CA MET A 1 23.65 24.63 -22.21
C MET A 1 23.35 24.72 -20.72
N THR A 2 24.10 25.54 -19.98
CA THR A 2 23.81 25.86 -18.58
C THR A 2 22.68 26.89 -18.54
N LEU A 3 21.47 26.45 -18.19
CA LEU A 3 20.33 27.35 -17.95
C LEU A 3 20.69 28.29 -16.78
N SER A 4 20.59 29.60 -16.97
CA SER A 4 20.77 30.58 -15.90
C SER A 4 19.49 30.66 -15.06
N LEU A 5 19.24 29.64 -14.24
CA LEU A 5 18.10 29.57 -13.34
C LEU A 5 18.40 30.38 -12.07
N ARG A 6 17.43 31.19 -11.61
CA ARG A 6 17.52 31.88 -10.32
C ARG A 6 17.19 30.91 -9.19
N ILE A 7 18.21 30.41 -8.51
CA ILE A 7 18.08 29.39 -7.45
C ILE A 7 18.28 30.04 -6.07
N CYS A 8 17.40 29.73 -5.13
CA CYS A 8 17.38 30.35 -3.81
C CYS A 8 17.09 29.31 -2.71
N TRP A 9 17.62 29.51 -1.50
CA TRP A 9 17.21 28.72 -0.34
C TRP A 9 15.77 29.06 0.06
N GLY A 10 14.93 28.04 0.21
CA GLY A 10 13.53 28.21 0.59
C GLY A 10 13.37 28.59 2.06
N LYS A 11 12.73 29.73 2.33
CA LYS A 11 12.39 30.21 3.68
C LYS A 11 10.90 29.96 3.96
N LYS A 12 10.61 29.22 5.04
CA LYS A 12 9.23 29.03 5.51
C LYS A 12 8.72 30.36 6.08
N THR A 13 7.55 30.80 5.62
CA THR A 13 6.89 32.00 6.15
C THR A 13 5.66 31.61 6.96
N ARG A 14 5.42 32.34 8.06
CA ARG A 14 4.29 32.06 8.96
C ARG A 14 2.98 32.13 8.17
N GLY A 15 2.18 31.07 8.24
CA GLY A 15 0.88 31.00 7.56
C GLY A 15 0.93 30.64 6.07
N SER A 16 2.10 30.45 5.46
CA SER A 16 2.20 30.02 4.06
C SER A 16 2.62 28.56 3.94
N GLU A 17 1.92 27.80 3.10
CA GLU A 17 2.36 26.46 2.67
C GLU A 17 3.50 26.54 1.63
N ARG A 18 3.73 27.70 1.00
CA ARG A 18 4.79 27.90 0.00
C ARG A 18 6.07 28.41 0.64
N LEU A 19 7.21 27.93 0.13
CA LEU A 19 8.50 28.50 0.47
C LEU A 19 8.71 29.79 -0.32
N LYS A 20 9.16 30.86 0.35
CA LYS A 20 9.64 32.05 -0.33
C LYS A 20 11.13 31.90 -0.63
N CYS A 21 11.59 32.51 -1.73
CA CYS A 21 13.03 32.64 -1.96
C CYS A 21 13.68 33.48 -0.87
N GLY A 22 14.65 32.89 -0.18
CA GLY A 22 15.61 33.57 0.68
C GLY A 22 16.90 33.87 -0.08
N GLU A 23 18.03 33.49 0.50
CA GLU A 23 19.37 33.72 -0.05
C GLU A 23 19.59 33.01 -1.38
N GLU A 24 20.25 33.68 -2.32
CA GLU A 24 20.60 33.14 -3.62
C GLU A 24 21.72 32.08 -3.50
N VAL A 25 21.60 31.03 -4.29
CA VAL A 25 22.56 29.92 -4.33
C VAL A 25 23.60 30.19 -5.40
N LYS A 26 24.85 30.40 -4.97
CA LYS A 26 26.01 30.61 -5.87
C LYS A 26 26.88 29.37 -6.09
N GLY A 27 26.64 28.29 -5.34
CA GLY A 27 27.49 27.09 -5.35
C GLY A 27 27.27 26.23 -6.61
N PRO A 28 28.29 26.01 -7.46
CA PRO A 28 28.12 25.32 -8.75
C PRO A 28 27.61 23.89 -8.62
N LYS A 29 28.09 23.14 -7.60
CA LYS A 29 27.60 21.77 -7.31
C LYS A 29 26.12 21.72 -6.96
N ILE A 30 25.61 22.73 -6.26
CA ILE A 30 24.19 22.81 -5.89
C ILE A 30 23.35 23.14 -7.14
N ILE A 31 23.84 24.07 -7.96
CA ILE A 31 23.21 24.45 -9.23
C ILE A 31 23.11 23.23 -10.16
N GLU A 32 24.17 22.43 -10.27
CA GLU A 32 24.19 21.18 -11.04
C GLU A 32 23.14 20.17 -10.57
N GLU A 33 23.05 19.93 -9.26
CA GLU A 33 22.06 19.02 -8.68
C GLU A 33 20.62 19.53 -8.89
N VAL A 34 20.38 20.85 -8.81
CA VAL A 34 19.08 21.44 -9.14
C VAL A 34 18.76 21.23 -10.61
N ASN A 35 19.70 21.51 -11.51
CA ASN A 35 19.52 21.28 -12.95
C ASN A 35 19.18 19.83 -13.26
N LYS A 36 19.81 18.86 -12.58
CA LYS A 36 19.47 17.44 -12.69
C LYS A 36 18.01 17.17 -12.32
N LEU A 37 17.53 17.72 -11.21
CA LEU A 37 16.12 17.59 -10.80
C LEU A 37 15.16 18.25 -11.80
N ILE A 38 15.49 19.44 -12.30
CA ILE A 38 14.64 20.15 -13.27
C ILE A 38 14.60 19.41 -14.62
N ASN A 39 15.73 18.91 -15.10
CA ASN A 39 15.79 18.12 -16.33
C ASN A 39 14.98 16.83 -16.21
N GLU A 40 15.06 16.14 -15.06
CA GLU A 40 14.21 14.97 -14.80
C GLU A 40 12.72 15.35 -14.82
N PHE A 41 12.35 16.49 -14.26
CA PHE A 41 10.97 16.98 -14.31
C PHE A 41 10.50 17.23 -15.75
N LEU A 42 11.29 17.96 -16.54
CA LEU A 42 10.96 18.23 -17.94
C LEU A 42 10.87 16.92 -18.75
N ALA A 43 11.79 15.99 -18.54
CA ALA A 43 11.81 14.70 -19.22
C ALA A 43 10.55 13.87 -18.91
N ARG A 44 10.10 13.83 -17.64
CA ARG A 44 8.86 13.12 -17.29
C ARG A 44 7.62 13.82 -17.81
N VAL A 45 7.57 15.14 -17.81
CA VAL A 45 6.44 15.85 -18.41
C VAL A 45 6.34 15.57 -19.91
N GLU A 46 7.47 15.51 -20.62
CA GLU A 46 7.46 15.15 -22.05
C GLU A 46 7.03 13.69 -22.24
N ARG A 47 7.53 12.76 -21.43
CA ARG A 47 7.11 11.34 -21.46
C ARG A 47 5.60 11.17 -21.29
N TYR A 48 4.98 11.98 -20.43
CA TYR A 48 3.54 11.94 -20.16
C TYR A 48 2.78 13.11 -20.79
N ARG A 49 3.31 13.68 -21.89
CA ARG A 49 2.73 14.85 -22.55
C ARG A 49 1.28 14.63 -22.98
N ASP A 50 0.97 13.44 -23.47
CA ASP A 50 -0.36 13.07 -23.95
C ASP A 50 -1.41 13.00 -22.85
N VAL A 51 -0.99 12.92 -21.57
CA VAL A 51 -1.90 12.90 -20.42
C VAL A 51 -1.87 14.24 -19.68
N LEU A 52 -0.71 14.89 -19.58
CA LEU A 52 -0.56 16.12 -18.81
C LEU A 52 -0.95 17.37 -19.60
N LEU A 53 -0.66 17.39 -20.91
CA LEU A 53 -0.71 18.60 -21.74
C LEU A 53 -1.73 18.52 -22.88
N ASN A 54 -2.41 17.39 -23.05
CA ASN A 54 -3.47 17.17 -24.05
C ASN A 54 -4.83 17.74 -23.58
N ASP A 55 -5.75 17.88 -24.53
CA ASP A 55 -7.11 18.39 -24.38
C ASP A 55 -8.15 17.27 -24.27
N GLU A 56 -7.89 16.12 -24.86
CA GLU A 56 -8.77 14.95 -24.87
C GLU A 56 -8.48 14.06 -23.67
N ASN A 57 -7.21 13.70 -23.50
CA ASN A 57 -6.72 12.81 -22.44
C ASN A 57 -6.15 13.61 -21.26
N THR A 58 -6.56 13.25 -20.05
CA THR A 58 -6.21 13.93 -18.80
C THR A 58 -5.77 12.95 -17.71
N PRO A 59 -5.08 13.43 -16.65
CA PRO A 59 -4.67 12.58 -15.52
C PRO A 59 -5.85 11.98 -14.74
N PHE A 60 -7.08 12.40 -15.03
CA PHE A 60 -8.29 12.04 -14.29
C PHE A 60 -9.10 10.96 -15.00
N ASP A 61 -8.85 10.71 -16.29
CA ASP A 61 -9.72 9.88 -17.13
C ASP A 61 -9.72 8.42 -16.67
N TYR A 62 -8.58 7.90 -16.21
CA TYR A 62 -8.50 6.58 -15.59
C TYR A 62 -9.48 6.45 -14.42
N ALA A 63 -9.48 7.42 -13.50
CA ALA A 63 -10.36 7.38 -12.34
C ALA A 63 -11.83 7.58 -12.72
N ILE A 64 -12.12 8.41 -13.72
CA ILE A 64 -13.48 8.61 -14.24
C ILE A 64 -14.04 7.31 -14.81
N ASN A 65 -13.29 6.66 -15.70
CA ASN A 65 -13.72 5.43 -16.37
C ASN A 65 -13.86 4.30 -15.33
N ALA A 66 -12.83 4.10 -14.51
CA ALA A 66 -12.84 3.08 -13.45
C ALA A 66 -14.01 3.24 -12.48
N LEU A 67 -14.33 4.46 -12.04
CA LEU A 67 -15.47 4.71 -11.17
C LEU A 67 -16.80 4.56 -11.90
N SER A 68 -16.91 5.01 -13.15
CA SER A 68 -18.16 4.93 -13.92
C SER A 68 -18.55 3.47 -14.17
N ASP A 69 -17.62 2.66 -14.64
CA ASP A 69 -17.85 1.24 -14.92
C ASP A 69 -18.19 0.49 -13.62
N TRP A 70 -17.41 0.72 -12.56
CA TRP A 70 -17.66 0.11 -11.26
C TRP A 70 -19.02 0.54 -10.66
N LEU A 71 -19.44 1.80 -10.82
CA LEU A 71 -20.74 2.28 -10.34
C LEU A 71 -21.92 1.58 -11.04
N LEU A 72 -21.80 1.27 -12.33
CA LEU A 72 -22.82 0.49 -13.05
C LEU A 72 -22.96 -0.91 -12.43
N GLU A 73 -21.84 -1.57 -12.15
CA GLU A 73 -21.85 -2.89 -11.51
C GLU A 73 -22.43 -2.87 -10.09
N ILE A 74 -22.04 -1.88 -9.27
CA ILE A 74 -22.54 -1.76 -7.90
C ILE A 74 -24.02 -1.43 -7.89
N LYS A 75 -24.49 -0.56 -8.81
CA LYS A 75 -25.92 -0.24 -8.94
C LYS A 75 -26.75 -1.50 -9.23
N ALA A 76 -26.28 -2.36 -10.14
CA ALA A 76 -26.95 -3.63 -10.46
C ALA A 76 -27.01 -4.62 -9.29
N ARG A 77 -26.15 -4.44 -8.27
CA ARG A 77 -26.09 -5.28 -7.07
C ARG A 77 -26.65 -4.60 -5.81
N ALA A 78 -27.04 -3.33 -5.91
CA ALA A 78 -27.37 -2.50 -4.74
C ALA A 78 -28.53 -3.04 -3.90
N ASN A 79 -29.43 -3.82 -4.50
CA ASN A 79 -30.59 -4.44 -3.84
C ASN A 79 -30.44 -5.96 -3.61
N ARG A 80 -29.21 -6.51 -3.73
CA ARG A 80 -28.94 -7.92 -3.46
C ARG A 80 -28.47 -8.09 -2.02
N GLY A 81 -28.89 -9.17 -1.36
CA GLY A 81 -28.52 -9.51 0.01
C GLY A 81 -29.61 -9.16 1.02
N ASP A 82 -29.29 -9.30 2.30
CA ASP A 82 -30.15 -8.81 3.38
C ASP A 82 -30.18 -7.26 3.44
N ASP A 83 -30.99 -6.72 4.35
CA ASP A 83 -31.18 -5.28 4.51
C ASP A 83 -29.88 -4.55 4.86
N ASP A 84 -29.03 -5.15 5.70
CA ASP A 84 -27.77 -4.54 6.13
C ASP A 84 -26.76 -4.48 4.99
N ILE A 85 -26.63 -5.56 4.22
CA ILE A 85 -25.80 -5.62 3.01
C ILE A 85 -26.32 -4.63 1.95
N THR A 86 -27.64 -4.54 1.78
CA THR A 86 -28.27 -3.59 0.86
C THR A 86 -27.95 -2.15 1.26
N ARG A 87 -28.07 -1.82 2.55
CA ARG A 87 -27.72 -0.48 3.07
C ARG A 87 -26.23 -0.18 2.91
N LEU A 88 -25.36 -1.16 3.18
CA LEU A 88 -23.91 -1.06 2.98
C LEU A 88 -23.59 -0.72 1.51
N ARG A 89 -24.15 -1.47 0.56
CA ARG A 89 -23.96 -1.25 -0.88
C ARG A 89 -24.44 0.11 -1.34
N LYS A 90 -25.61 0.56 -0.86
CA LYS A 90 -26.13 1.91 -1.15
C LYS A 90 -25.19 3.01 -0.64
N ALA A 91 -24.57 2.83 0.53
CA ALA A 91 -23.57 3.78 1.04
C ALA A 91 -22.29 3.78 0.20
N VAL A 92 -21.76 2.60 -0.13
CA VAL A 92 -20.60 2.43 -1.02
C VAL A 92 -20.85 3.07 -2.39
N TYR A 93 -22.02 2.85 -2.98
CA TYR A 93 -22.45 3.48 -4.23
C TYR A 93 -22.48 5.02 -4.11
N LYS A 94 -23.05 5.54 -3.03
CA LYS A 94 -23.11 6.99 -2.78
C LYS A 94 -21.71 7.61 -2.64
N ILE A 95 -20.77 6.92 -2.01
CA ILE A 95 -19.37 7.35 -1.95
C ILE A 95 -18.79 7.44 -3.36
N GLY A 96 -18.94 6.39 -4.17
CA GLY A 96 -18.42 6.37 -5.54
C GLY A 96 -18.99 7.49 -6.40
N MET A 97 -20.29 7.77 -6.31
CA MET A 97 -20.93 8.90 -6.99
C MET A 97 -20.30 10.24 -6.60
N LYS A 98 -19.99 10.42 -5.31
CA LYS A 98 -19.32 11.63 -4.80
C LYS A 98 -17.87 11.72 -5.27
N MET A 99 -17.15 10.59 -5.33
CA MET A 99 -15.81 10.51 -5.90
C MET A 99 -15.82 10.90 -7.38
N LEU A 100 -16.71 10.31 -8.19
CA LEU A 100 -16.83 10.60 -9.62
C LEU A 100 -17.14 12.09 -9.87
N LYS A 101 -18.08 12.67 -9.11
CA LYS A 101 -18.38 14.10 -9.18
C LYS A 101 -17.16 14.97 -8.86
N LEU A 102 -16.37 14.59 -7.84
CA LEU A 102 -15.16 15.33 -7.49
C LEU A 102 -14.11 15.25 -8.60
N VAL A 103 -13.87 14.05 -9.16
CA VAL A 103 -12.88 13.85 -10.23
C VAL A 103 -13.26 14.65 -11.48
N ASN A 104 -14.53 14.62 -11.89
CA ASN A 104 -15.01 15.42 -13.03
C ASN A 104 -14.79 16.92 -12.83
N ARG A 105 -15.15 17.45 -11.65
CA ARG A 105 -14.90 18.85 -11.31
C ARG A 105 -13.40 19.19 -11.35
N THR A 106 -12.56 18.29 -10.85
CA THR A 106 -11.11 18.48 -10.89
C THR A 106 -10.56 18.43 -12.31
N ARG A 107 -11.06 17.53 -13.17
CA ARG A 107 -10.72 17.47 -14.60
C ARG A 107 -11.05 18.79 -15.32
N GLU A 108 -12.23 19.36 -15.07
CA GLU A 108 -12.58 20.68 -15.62
C GLU A 108 -11.61 21.77 -15.16
N GLY A 109 -11.27 21.78 -13.87
CA GLY A 109 -10.25 22.70 -13.33
C GLY A 109 -8.89 22.52 -13.99
N TRP A 110 -8.48 21.27 -14.25
CA TRP A 110 -7.24 20.93 -14.95
C TRP A 110 -7.18 21.52 -16.35
N LEU A 111 -8.22 21.28 -17.14
CA LEU A 111 -8.32 21.76 -18.51
C LEU A 111 -8.37 23.29 -18.59
N LYS A 112 -9.07 23.94 -17.64
CA LYS A 112 -9.24 25.40 -17.62
C LYS A 112 -8.01 26.16 -17.10
N ILE A 113 -7.39 25.68 -16.02
CA ILE A 113 -6.40 26.43 -15.23
C ILE A 113 -5.05 25.70 -15.21
N TYR A 114 -4.98 24.56 -14.51
CA TYR A 114 -3.70 23.94 -14.13
C TYR A 114 -2.83 23.54 -15.32
N ARG A 115 -3.43 23.00 -16.38
CA ARG A 115 -2.71 22.60 -17.59
C ARG A 115 -2.03 23.79 -18.27
N LYS A 116 -2.73 24.93 -18.36
CA LYS A 116 -2.20 26.15 -18.98
C LYS A 116 -1.01 26.68 -18.17
N GLU A 117 -1.15 26.73 -16.85
CA GLU A 117 -0.05 27.10 -15.97
C GLU A 117 1.15 26.16 -16.07
N LEU A 118 0.91 24.84 -16.20
CA LEU A 118 1.99 23.87 -16.40
C LEU A 118 2.71 24.11 -17.73
N LYS A 119 1.99 24.35 -18.83
CA LYS A 119 2.57 24.70 -20.14
C LYS A 119 3.44 25.97 -20.04
N GLU A 120 2.93 27.00 -19.39
CA GLU A 120 3.65 28.26 -19.20
C GLU A 120 4.90 28.09 -18.33
N LEU A 121 4.79 27.34 -17.23
CA LEU A 121 5.92 27.03 -16.35
C LEU A 121 7.04 26.31 -17.11
N ILE A 122 6.71 25.34 -17.96
CA ILE A 122 7.70 24.63 -18.80
C ILE A 122 8.42 25.59 -19.75
N LYS A 123 7.68 26.50 -20.40
CA LYS A 123 8.27 27.53 -21.27
C LYS A 123 9.22 28.45 -20.49
N LYS A 124 8.81 28.89 -19.29
CA LYS A 124 9.63 29.74 -18.42
C LYS A 124 10.86 29.01 -17.87
N LEU A 125 10.76 27.71 -17.58
CA LEU A 125 11.90 26.89 -17.16
C LEU A 125 12.95 26.78 -18.27
N ARG A 126 12.51 26.57 -19.53
CA ARG A 126 13.41 26.46 -20.69
C ARG A 126 14.12 27.78 -21.03
N SER A 127 13.54 28.92 -20.67
CA SER A 127 14.12 30.27 -20.87
C SER A 127 14.91 30.79 -19.66
N GLY A 128 14.92 30.07 -18.53
CA GLY A 128 15.62 30.51 -17.32
C GLY A 128 14.88 31.55 -16.46
N GLU A 129 13.61 31.84 -16.78
CA GLU A 129 12.84 32.92 -16.12
C GLU A 129 12.25 32.52 -14.76
N VAL A 130 12.29 31.22 -14.41
CA VAL A 130 11.68 30.69 -13.19
C VAL A 130 12.62 30.80 -11.99
N LYS A 131 12.07 31.29 -10.88
CA LYS A 131 12.72 31.22 -9.57
C LYS A 131 12.48 29.85 -8.93
N ILE A 132 13.54 29.20 -8.47
CA ILE A 132 13.50 27.86 -7.88
C ILE A 132 13.89 27.95 -6.41
N ALA A 133 12.98 27.57 -5.53
CA ALA A 133 13.27 27.46 -4.11
C ALA A 133 13.75 26.04 -3.78
N ILE A 134 14.88 25.92 -3.08
CA ILE A 134 15.44 24.63 -2.69
C ILE A 134 15.36 24.40 -1.18
N SER A 135 15.28 23.14 -0.78
CA SER A 135 15.30 22.74 0.64
C SER A 135 15.94 21.37 0.82
N GLY A 136 16.47 21.10 2.01
CA GLY A 136 17.20 19.87 2.31
C GLY A 136 18.69 19.98 2.00
N ASP A 137 19.35 18.84 1.81
CA ASP A 137 20.80 18.77 1.67
C ASP A 137 21.20 18.25 0.27
N PRO A 138 21.70 19.12 -0.62
CA PRO A 138 22.01 18.76 -2.00
C PRO A 138 23.16 17.78 -2.12
N ILE A 139 24.12 17.81 -1.20
CA ILE A 139 25.39 17.06 -1.30
C ILE A 139 25.27 15.73 -0.56
N ASN A 140 24.60 15.71 0.59
CA ASN A 140 24.50 14.50 1.39
C ASN A 140 23.44 13.53 0.83
N ALA A 141 23.91 12.44 0.23
CA ALA A 141 23.05 11.36 -0.30
C ALA A 141 22.15 10.72 0.77
N ALA A 142 22.54 10.76 2.05
CA ALA A 142 21.76 10.23 3.18
C ALA A 142 20.59 11.14 3.60
N LYS A 143 20.51 12.36 3.06
CA LYS A 143 19.43 13.31 3.28
C LYS A 143 18.68 13.57 1.96
N SER A 144 17.43 14.00 2.09
CA SER A 144 16.63 14.38 0.92
C SER A 144 16.94 15.81 0.49
N PHE A 145 16.80 16.04 -0.81
CA PHE A 145 16.94 17.35 -1.44
C PHE A 145 15.72 17.60 -2.34
N ILE A 146 15.18 18.83 -2.31
CA ILE A 146 13.94 19.16 -3.00
C ILE A 146 14.08 20.51 -3.70
N ALA A 147 13.76 20.53 -5.00
CA ALA A 147 13.51 21.74 -5.76
C ALA A 147 12.00 22.01 -5.83
N HIS A 148 11.59 23.22 -5.51
CA HIS A 148 10.20 23.68 -5.51
C HIS A 148 9.98 24.71 -6.61
N LEU A 149 8.91 24.51 -7.38
CA LEU A 149 8.42 25.41 -8.41
C LEU A 149 7.00 25.81 -8.07
N TYR A 150 6.66 27.08 -8.27
CA TYR A 150 5.35 27.61 -7.93
C TYR A 150 4.77 28.39 -9.10
N THR A 151 3.48 28.18 -9.35
CA THR A 151 2.62 29.07 -10.14
C THR A 151 1.51 29.59 -9.23
N GLU A 152 0.50 30.28 -9.76
CA GLU A 152 -0.63 30.72 -8.97
C GLU A 152 -1.41 29.53 -8.39
N HIS A 153 -1.64 28.47 -9.17
CA HIS A 153 -2.46 27.33 -8.75
C HIS A 153 -1.68 26.02 -8.61
N LEU A 154 -0.44 25.91 -9.07
CA LEU A 154 0.41 24.72 -8.91
C LEU A 154 1.56 24.94 -7.93
N ALA A 155 1.84 23.91 -7.13
CA ALA A 155 3.09 23.77 -6.41
C ALA A 155 3.74 22.44 -6.79
N ILE A 156 4.88 22.49 -7.47
CA ILE A 156 5.60 21.32 -7.95
C ILE A 156 6.80 21.10 -7.04
N SER A 157 6.90 19.90 -6.48
CA SER A 157 8.07 19.47 -5.72
C SER A 157 8.77 18.34 -6.45
N VAL A 158 10.05 18.55 -6.78
CA VAL A 158 10.94 17.54 -7.35
C VAL A 158 11.93 17.13 -6.28
N LYS A 159 11.80 15.92 -5.75
CA LYS A 159 12.53 15.45 -4.58
C LYS A 159 13.46 14.30 -4.93
N ARG A 160 14.76 14.45 -4.65
CA ARG A 160 15.69 13.32 -4.48
C ARG A 160 15.46 12.68 -3.11
N THR A 161 15.11 11.40 -3.11
CA THR A 161 14.89 10.63 -1.89
C THR A 161 16.23 10.22 -1.27
N ALA A 162 16.31 10.30 0.06
CA ALA A 162 17.50 9.92 0.80
C ALA A 162 17.84 8.44 0.57
N LYS A 163 19.13 8.13 0.45
CA LYS A 163 19.73 6.79 0.26
C LYS A 163 19.39 6.08 -1.04
N SER A 164 18.16 6.15 -1.56
CA SER A 164 17.79 5.53 -2.83
C SER A 164 18.24 6.36 -4.04
N GLY A 165 18.37 7.69 -3.88
CA GLY A 165 18.61 8.60 -4.99
C GLY A 165 17.40 8.76 -5.93
N SER A 166 16.29 8.05 -5.68
CA SER A 166 15.11 8.08 -6.53
C SER A 166 14.45 9.45 -6.52
N ILE A 167 14.02 9.91 -7.71
CA ILE A 167 13.37 11.21 -7.88
C ILE A 167 11.85 11.04 -7.85
N ILE A 168 11.20 11.73 -6.92
CA ILE A 168 9.75 11.79 -6.77
C ILE A 168 9.28 13.17 -7.23
N ILE A 169 8.29 13.20 -8.12
CA ILE A 169 7.69 14.44 -8.62
C ILE A 169 6.23 14.48 -8.23
N ARG A 170 5.86 15.56 -7.55
CA ARG A 170 4.48 15.81 -7.12
C ARG A 170 4.03 17.19 -7.58
N LEU A 171 2.89 17.24 -8.26
CA LEU A 171 2.20 18.45 -8.68
C LEU A 171 1.00 18.65 -7.75
N THR A 172 1.13 19.56 -6.80
CA THR A 172 0.05 19.90 -5.87
C THR A 172 -0.90 20.90 -6.51
N LEU A 173 -2.19 20.58 -6.48
CA LEU A 173 -3.24 21.40 -7.07
C LEU A 173 -3.81 22.32 -5.97
N ASN A 174 -3.37 23.57 -5.94
CA ASN A 174 -3.81 24.56 -4.96
C ASN A 174 -5.21 25.09 -5.31
N ASN A 175 -5.94 25.58 -4.31
CA ASN A 175 -7.28 26.19 -4.45
C ASN A 175 -8.40 25.26 -4.96
N LEU A 176 -8.14 23.96 -5.17
CA LEU A 176 -9.21 22.98 -5.38
C LEU A 176 -9.94 22.69 -4.07
N LYS A 177 -11.23 23.02 -4.05
CA LYS A 177 -12.13 22.64 -2.96
C LYS A 177 -12.45 21.15 -3.05
N GLY A 178 -12.31 20.46 -1.93
CA GLY A 178 -12.83 19.11 -1.75
C GLY A 178 -14.34 19.09 -1.51
N ILE A 179 -14.83 17.94 -1.08
CA ILE A 179 -16.23 17.72 -0.71
C ILE A 179 -16.34 17.07 0.66
N HIS A 180 -17.43 17.39 1.36
CA HIS A 180 -17.82 16.68 2.57
C HIS A 180 -18.72 15.51 2.22
N ILE A 181 -18.51 14.39 2.91
CA ILE A 181 -19.32 13.18 2.78
C ILE A 181 -19.67 12.71 4.19
N ASP A 182 -20.96 12.46 4.40
CA ASP A 182 -21.46 11.86 5.63
C ASP A 182 -21.72 10.36 5.42
N ILE A 183 -21.16 9.54 6.29
CA ILE A 183 -21.12 8.08 6.17
C ILE A 183 -21.88 7.43 7.33
N PRO A 184 -22.89 6.59 7.07
CA PRO A 184 -23.55 5.84 8.14
C PRO A 184 -22.59 4.85 8.82
N ARG A 185 -22.92 4.46 10.04
CA ARG A 185 -22.19 3.40 10.75
C ARG A 185 -22.70 2.03 10.33
N PHE A 186 -21.78 1.14 9.95
CA PHE A 186 -22.09 -0.21 9.44
C PHE A 186 -21.37 -1.35 10.18
N PHE A 187 -20.27 -1.03 10.87
CA PHE A 187 -19.33 -2.00 11.42
C PHE A 187 -19.18 -1.80 12.94
N ASP A 188 -20.28 -1.68 13.68
CA ASP A 188 -20.27 -1.18 15.07
C ASP A 188 -19.22 -1.82 15.98
N ASP A 189 -19.10 -3.14 15.90
CA ASP A 189 -18.21 -4.03 16.65
C ASP A 189 -16.80 -4.14 16.05
N LEU A 190 -16.65 -3.88 14.76
CA LEU A 190 -15.39 -4.02 14.01
C LEU A 190 -14.68 -2.68 13.76
N LEU A 191 -15.35 -1.56 14.02
CA LEU A 191 -14.91 -0.23 13.59
C LEU A 191 -13.54 0.14 14.14
N ARG A 192 -13.34 -0.01 15.46
CA ARG A 192 -12.07 0.33 16.11
C ARG A 192 -10.89 -0.49 15.55
N PRO A 193 -10.98 -1.83 15.46
CA PRO A 193 -9.99 -2.62 14.74
C PRO A 193 -9.62 -2.10 13.35
N MET A 194 -10.63 -1.83 12.51
CA MET A 194 -10.43 -1.32 11.14
C MET A 194 -9.68 0.01 11.15
N GLN A 195 -10.13 0.95 12.00
CA GLN A 195 -9.52 2.27 12.17
C GLN A 195 -8.06 2.18 12.61
N TYR A 196 -7.76 1.34 13.60
CA TYR A 196 -6.39 1.18 14.10
C TYR A 196 -5.47 0.56 13.05
N GLY A 197 -5.96 -0.40 12.26
CA GLY A 197 -5.19 -1.02 11.18
C GLY A 197 -4.77 0.00 10.14
N LEU A 198 -5.70 0.85 9.70
CA LEU A 198 -5.43 1.95 8.78
C LEU A 198 -4.51 3.00 9.41
N MET A 199 -4.72 3.38 10.68
CA MET A 199 -3.94 4.44 11.33
C MET A 199 -2.49 4.07 11.61
N LEU A 200 -2.20 2.80 11.92
CA LEU A 200 -0.82 2.36 12.16
C LEU A 200 -0.03 2.08 10.88
N THR A 201 -0.70 2.14 9.71
CA THR A 201 -0.08 1.94 8.39
C THR A 201 -0.12 3.22 7.55
N ASP A 202 -1.17 3.41 6.73
CA ASP A 202 -1.33 4.50 5.75
C ASP A 202 -1.84 5.82 6.37
N GLY A 203 -2.52 5.74 7.51
CA GLY A 203 -3.08 6.90 8.19
C GLY A 203 -2.04 7.76 8.91
N SER A 204 -2.38 9.01 9.15
CA SER A 204 -1.62 9.95 9.98
C SER A 204 -2.59 10.87 10.73
N ILE A 205 -2.08 11.68 11.65
CA ILE A 205 -2.89 12.53 12.52
C ILE A 205 -2.56 13.96 12.16
N HIS A 206 -3.56 14.70 11.69
CA HIS A 206 -3.45 16.12 11.41
C HIS A 206 -3.09 16.89 12.70
N GLU A 207 -2.47 18.06 12.57
CA GLU A 207 -2.15 18.95 13.73
C GLU A 207 -3.36 19.27 14.62
N ARG A 208 -4.58 19.16 14.08
CA ARG A 208 -5.86 19.38 14.80
C ARG A 208 -6.42 18.11 15.46
N GLY A 209 -5.69 16.99 15.40
CA GLY A 209 -6.08 15.69 15.95
C GLY A 209 -6.93 14.81 15.02
N TYR A 210 -7.28 15.28 13.81
CA TYR A 210 -8.11 14.51 12.87
C TYR A 210 -7.31 13.38 12.18
N PRO A 211 -7.87 12.16 12.05
CA PRO A 211 -7.32 11.12 11.19
C PRO A 211 -7.27 11.60 9.75
N VAL A 212 -6.14 11.40 9.08
CA VAL A 212 -5.96 11.71 7.66
C VAL A 212 -5.23 10.60 6.92
N MET A 213 -5.56 10.41 5.65
CA MET A 213 -4.88 9.45 4.77
C MET A 213 -4.66 10.06 3.40
N GLY A 214 -3.50 9.80 2.82
CA GLY A 214 -3.20 10.07 1.42
C GLY A 214 -3.12 8.75 0.65
N THR A 215 -3.81 8.62 -0.48
CA THR A 215 -3.75 7.40 -1.30
C THR A 215 -3.89 7.70 -2.78
N ASN A 216 -3.37 6.81 -3.62
CA ASN A 216 -3.60 6.81 -5.07
C ASN A 216 -4.61 5.74 -5.51
N TYR A 217 -5.17 4.96 -4.57
CA TYR A 217 -6.05 3.82 -4.86
C TYR A 217 -7.51 4.17 -4.55
N LEU A 218 -8.40 3.96 -5.53
CA LEU A 218 -9.83 4.21 -5.45
C LEU A 218 -10.49 3.36 -4.35
N TRP A 219 -10.15 2.07 -4.28
CA TRP A 219 -10.73 1.18 -3.27
C TRP A 219 -10.34 1.58 -1.84
N GLN A 220 -9.11 2.09 -1.63
CA GLN A 220 -8.68 2.56 -0.32
C GLN A 220 -9.44 3.80 0.13
N VAL A 221 -9.84 4.67 -0.80
CA VAL A 221 -10.69 5.84 -0.48
C VAL A 221 -12.02 5.39 0.11
N ILE A 222 -12.67 4.43 -0.53
CA ILE A 222 -13.96 3.91 -0.07
C ILE A 222 -13.79 3.15 1.25
N ALA A 223 -12.79 2.26 1.35
CA ALA A 223 -12.51 1.52 2.58
C ALA A 223 -12.25 2.44 3.77
N TRP A 224 -11.48 3.52 3.58
CA TRP A 224 -11.25 4.53 4.61
C TRP A 224 -12.55 5.21 5.05
N LEU A 225 -13.34 5.71 4.09
CA LEU A 225 -14.60 6.39 4.42
C LEU A 225 -15.56 5.47 5.18
N MET A 226 -15.60 4.18 4.83
CA MET A 226 -16.41 3.18 5.53
C MET A 226 -15.90 2.85 6.94
N ALA A 227 -14.59 2.95 7.19
CA ALA A 227 -13.99 2.78 8.51
C ALA A 227 -14.16 4.01 9.42
N TRP A 228 -14.55 5.17 8.89
CA TRP A 228 -14.72 6.42 9.62
C TRP A 228 -16.12 7.01 9.43
N PRO A 229 -17.17 6.46 10.07
CA PRO A 229 -18.55 6.95 9.94
C PRO A 229 -18.70 8.41 10.40
N GLY A 230 -19.70 9.11 9.90
CA GLY A 230 -19.93 10.53 10.13
C GLY A 230 -19.25 11.41 9.09
N LYS A 231 -18.93 12.65 9.49
CA LYS A 231 -18.45 13.69 8.57
C LYS A 231 -16.98 13.49 8.19
N ASN A 232 -16.77 13.24 6.91
CA ASN A 232 -15.46 13.17 6.27
C ASN A 232 -15.28 14.33 5.28
N TYR A 233 -14.03 14.69 5.02
CA TYR A 233 -13.63 15.57 3.93
C TYR A 233 -12.69 14.82 3.00
N MET A 234 -12.95 14.96 1.70
CA MET A 234 -12.18 14.32 0.63
C MET A 234 -11.82 15.36 -0.40
N ARG A 235 -10.57 15.37 -0.84
CA ARG A 235 -10.12 16.17 -1.99
C ARG A 235 -9.11 15.40 -2.83
N ILE A 236 -8.97 15.80 -4.10
CA ILE A 236 -7.81 15.43 -4.90
C ILE A 236 -6.75 16.49 -4.65
N HIS A 237 -5.64 16.10 -4.04
CA HIS A 237 -4.62 17.02 -3.55
C HIS A 237 -3.51 17.24 -4.56
N SER A 238 -3.07 16.19 -5.24
CA SER A 238 -1.91 16.25 -6.13
C SER A 238 -1.95 15.20 -7.23
N LEU A 239 -1.05 15.35 -8.20
CA LEU A 239 -0.66 14.34 -9.17
C LEU A 239 0.76 13.87 -8.88
N ASN A 240 1.02 12.56 -8.98
CA ASN A 240 2.37 12.01 -8.93
C ASN A 240 2.82 11.60 -10.34
N ILE A 241 4.04 11.98 -10.71
CA ILE A 241 4.66 11.65 -12.00
C ILE A 241 5.99 10.94 -11.73
N ASN A 242 5.89 9.66 -11.33
CA ASN A 242 7.07 8.86 -11.00
C ASN A 242 7.56 8.07 -12.22
N GLU A 243 8.86 7.74 -12.24
CA GLU A 243 9.57 7.24 -13.44
C GLU A 243 8.94 6.00 -14.11
N ASN A 244 8.43 5.07 -13.31
CA ASN A 244 7.93 3.76 -13.75
C ASN A 244 6.44 3.57 -13.47
N SER A 245 5.68 4.65 -13.39
CA SER A 245 4.24 4.57 -13.12
C SER A 245 3.50 5.61 -13.91
N ASP A 246 2.30 5.27 -14.37
CA ASP A 246 1.36 6.24 -14.93
C ASP A 246 1.16 7.43 -14.00
N VAL A 247 0.68 8.54 -14.57
CA VAL A 247 0.29 9.71 -13.79
C VAL A 247 -0.85 9.32 -12.85
N LYS A 248 -0.62 9.41 -11.54
CA LYS A 248 -1.61 9.01 -10.52
C LYS A 248 -2.13 10.22 -9.76
N ILE A 249 -3.46 10.32 -9.65
CA ILE A 249 -4.10 11.24 -8.72
C ILE A 249 -3.87 10.79 -7.28
N THR A 250 -3.64 11.75 -6.39
CA THR A 250 -3.55 11.51 -4.95
C THR A 250 -4.76 12.10 -4.26
N TRP A 251 -5.54 11.22 -3.65
CA TRP A 251 -6.63 11.55 -2.77
C TRP A 251 -6.09 11.91 -1.39
N GLN A 252 -6.70 12.92 -0.78
CA GLN A 252 -6.48 13.24 0.63
C GLN A 252 -7.82 13.18 1.35
N LEU A 253 -7.86 12.37 2.40
CA LEU A 253 -9.03 12.08 3.21
C LEU A 253 -8.79 12.58 4.62
N MET A 254 -9.84 13.13 5.24
CA MET A 254 -9.83 13.59 6.62
C MET A 254 -11.14 13.24 7.31
N ALA A 255 -11.08 12.50 8.41
CA ALA A 255 -12.23 12.16 9.22
C ALA A 255 -12.49 13.26 10.27
N ILE A 256 -13.23 14.31 9.89
CA ILE A 256 -13.42 15.51 10.73
C ILE A 256 -14.28 15.22 11.96
N GLY A 257 -15.18 14.24 11.89
CA GLY A 257 -15.98 13.80 13.02
C GLY A 257 -15.20 13.06 14.13
N HIS A 258 -13.90 12.82 13.94
CA HIS A 258 -13.10 11.96 14.81
C HIS A 258 -11.85 12.67 15.30
N LYS A 259 -11.54 12.56 16.59
CA LYS A 259 -10.26 13.00 17.14
C LYS A 259 -9.50 11.82 17.71
N LEU A 260 -8.23 11.71 17.33
CA LEU A 260 -7.32 10.72 17.89
C LEU A 260 -6.22 11.40 18.69
N GLY A 261 -5.72 10.67 19.69
CA GLY A 261 -4.52 11.04 20.42
C GLY A 261 -3.26 10.73 19.61
N SER A 262 -2.26 10.10 20.22
CA SER A 262 -1.04 9.69 19.52
C SER A 262 -1.15 8.29 18.92
N LYS A 263 -0.35 8.00 17.88
CA LYS A 263 -0.21 6.62 17.37
C LYS A 263 0.30 5.64 18.44
N VAL A 264 1.05 6.12 19.43
CA VAL A 264 1.51 5.32 20.59
C VAL A 264 0.31 4.85 21.42
N LYS A 265 -0.68 5.71 21.66
CA LYS A 265 -1.92 5.32 22.37
C LYS A 265 -2.70 4.27 21.57
N ILE A 266 -2.83 4.47 20.26
CA ILE A 266 -3.48 3.50 19.36
C ILE A 266 -2.79 2.13 19.45
N ALA A 267 -1.45 2.09 19.38
CA ALA A 267 -0.71 0.84 19.48
C ALA A 267 -0.94 0.10 20.81
N LYS A 268 -1.11 0.82 21.93
CA LYS A 268 -1.48 0.22 23.22
C LYS A 268 -2.91 -0.34 23.19
N GLU A 269 -3.86 0.39 22.62
CA GLU A 269 -5.26 -0.05 22.51
C GLU A 269 -5.42 -1.29 21.62
N VAL A 270 -4.60 -1.42 20.56
CA VAL A 270 -4.54 -2.63 19.72
C VAL A 270 -4.21 -3.88 20.54
N LEU A 271 -3.33 -3.77 21.53
CA LEU A 271 -2.95 -4.90 22.37
C LEU A 271 -4.09 -5.36 23.29
N ALA A 272 -5.03 -4.48 23.62
CA ALA A 272 -6.20 -4.77 24.42
C ALA A 272 -7.37 -5.37 23.63
N LEU A 273 -7.27 -5.43 22.29
CA LEU A 273 -8.29 -6.07 21.46
C LEU A 273 -8.36 -7.58 21.78
N ASN A 274 -9.57 -8.15 21.74
CA ASN A 274 -9.74 -9.61 21.74
C ASN A 274 -9.18 -10.23 20.43
N ASN A 275 -9.22 -11.56 20.29
CA ASN A 275 -8.62 -12.23 19.12
C ASN A 275 -9.30 -11.85 17.80
N ASP A 276 -10.62 -11.72 17.77
CA ASP A 276 -11.36 -11.35 16.56
C ASP A 276 -11.07 -9.90 16.16
N GLY A 277 -11.08 -8.98 17.13
CA GLY A 277 -10.70 -7.59 16.93
C GLY A 277 -9.25 -7.45 16.49
N PHE A 278 -8.32 -8.21 17.07
CA PHE A 278 -6.93 -8.20 16.62
C PHE A 278 -6.78 -8.74 15.19
N THR A 279 -7.52 -9.78 14.85
CA THR A 279 -7.54 -10.36 13.50
C THR A 279 -8.08 -9.37 12.48
N MET A 280 -9.16 -8.64 12.80
CA MET A 280 -9.71 -7.57 11.96
C MET A 280 -8.75 -6.38 11.83
N PHE A 281 -8.05 -6.01 12.92
CA PHE A 281 -6.99 -5.01 12.88
C PHE A 281 -5.89 -5.40 11.89
N LEU A 282 -5.46 -6.66 11.90
CA LEU A 282 -4.42 -7.16 10.99
C LEU A 282 -4.85 -7.13 9.53
N LEU A 283 -6.12 -7.44 9.21
CA LEU A 283 -6.65 -7.28 7.85
C LEU A 283 -6.40 -5.85 7.35
N PHE A 284 -6.86 -4.85 8.09
CA PHE A 284 -6.76 -3.45 7.66
C PHE A 284 -5.33 -2.91 7.67
N ALA A 285 -4.47 -3.41 8.55
CA ALA A 285 -3.04 -3.13 8.50
C ALA A 285 -2.40 -3.68 7.21
N ILE A 286 -2.74 -4.91 6.82
CA ILE A 286 -2.20 -5.54 5.61
C ILE A 286 -2.77 -4.91 4.34
N LEU A 287 -4.03 -4.47 4.37
CA LEU A 287 -4.61 -3.68 3.30
C LEU A 287 -3.88 -2.35 3.09
N GLY A 288 -3.33 -1.74 4.16
CA GLY A 288 -2.45 -0.57 4.05
C GLY A 288 -1.05 -0.93 3.54
N ASP A 289 -0.14 -1.23 4.47
CA ASP A 289 1.30 -1.42 4.23
C ASP A 289 1.70 -2.87 3.88
N GLY A 290 0.73 -3.77 3.66
CA GLY A 290 0.98 -5.18 3.39
C GLY A 290 0.85 -5.61 1.92
N SER A 291 1.13 -6.88 1.67
CA SER A 291 1.01 -7.55 0.37
C SER A 291 0.48 -8.97 0.52
N ILE A 292 -0.27 -9.44 -0.48
CA ILE A 292 -0.83 -10.79 -0.54
C ILE A 292 -0.39 -11.44 -1.85
N ASN A 293 0.30 -12.58 -1.76
CA ASN A 293 0.78 -13.36 -2.88
C ASN A 293 0.09 -14.73 -2.89
N THR A 294 -0.69 -15.00 -3.93
CA THR A 294 -1.50 -16.22 -4.07
C THR A 294 -0.66 -17.42 -4.48
N LYS A 295 0.35 -17.22 -5.34
CA LYS A 295 1.26 -18.27 -5.82
C LYS A 295 2.07 -18.89 -4.68
N GLU A 296 2.68 -18.06 -3.85
CA GLU A 296 3.48 -18.50 -2.71
C GLU A 296 2.63 -18.74 -1.45
N LYS A 297 1.35 -18.34 -1.49
CA LYS A 297 0.41 -18.35 -0.36
C LYS A 297 1.00 -17.59 0.82
N ILE A 298 1.40 -16.35 0.59
CA ILE A 298 2.02 -15.49 1.58
C ILE A 298 1.16 -14.26 1.82
N ILE A 299 0.98 -13.97 3.09
CA ILE A 299 0.50 -12.68 3.58
C ILE A 299 1.66 -12.02 4.31
N MET A 300 1.95 -10.77 3.97
CA MET A 300 3.06 -10.03 4.53
C MET A 300 2.65 -8.61 4.92
N LEU A 301 3.17 -8.14 6.05
CA LEU A 301 3.21 -6.74 6.43
C LEU A 301 4.64 -6.20 6.27
N ILE A 302 4.80 -5.04 5.63
CA ILE A 302 6.09 -4.39 5.45
C ILE A 302 6.15 -3.14 6.33
N LEU A 303 7.14 -3.05 7.22
CA LEU A 303 7.31 -1.90 8.11
C LEU A 303 8.66 -1.23 7.85
N GLY A 304 8.65 0.10 7.68
CA GLY A 304 9.90 0.87 7.71
C GLY A 304 10.56 0.80 9.09
N LYS A 305 11.90 0.79 9.15
CA LYS A 305 12.64 0.69 10.43
C LYS A 305 12.21 1.74 11.47
N SER A 306 11.85 2.95 11.04
CA SER A 306 11.36 4.02 11.94
C SER A 306 10.03 3.71 12.61
N LYS A 307 9.21 2.79 12.06
CA LYS A 307 7.94 2.34 12.66
C LYS A 307 8.14 1.14 13.60
N TYR A 308 9.31 0.50 13.62
CA TYR A 308 9.51 -0.79 14.30
C TYR A 308 9.24 -0.72 15.81
N GLU A 309 9.77 0.29 16.50
CA GLU A 309 9.59 0.42 17.95
C GLU A 309 8.12 0.52 18.35
N LEU A 310 7.31 1.22 17.54
CA LEU A 310 5.86 1.31 17.75
C LEU A 310 5.16 -0.04 17.58
N TRP A 311 5.65 -0.87 16.65
CA TRP A 311 5.06 -2.15 16.27
C TRP A 311 5.60 -3.35 17.05
N LYS A 312 6.72 -3.21 17.77
CA LYS A 312 7.44 -4.33 18.41
C LYS A 312 6.55 -5.26 19.24
N VAL A 313 5.67 -4.70 20.07
CA VAL A 313 4.77 -5.50 20.93
C VAL A 313 3.62 -6.11 20.13
N ILE A 314 3.12 -5.41 19.10
CA ILE A 314 2.11 -5.93 18.18
C ILE A 314 2.67 -7.13 17.40
N ILE A 315 3.91 -7.02 16.92
CA ILE A 315 4.62 -8.09 16.20
C ILE A 315 4.74 -9.34 17.08
N LYS A 316 5.04 -9.20 18.38
CA LYS A 316 5.06 -10.33 19.31
C LYS A 316 3.73 -11.08 19.31
N ARG A 317 2.61 -10.36 19.39
CA ARG A 317 1.27 -10.96 19.31
C ARG A 317 0.96 -11.56 17.93
N MET A 318 1.49 -10.99 16.85
CA MET A 318 1.40 -11.61 15.52
C MET A 318 2.14 -12.95 15.44
N MET A 319 3.23 -13.13 16.19
CA MET A 319 3.95 -14.42 16.23
C MET A 319 3.08 -15.52 16.84
N ASP A 320 2.20 -15.19 17.79
CA ASP A 320 1.20 -16.13 18.34
C ASP A 320 0.20 -16.58 17.26
N LEU A 321 -0.03 -15.73 16.24
CA LEU A 321 -0.79 -16.06 15.02
C LEU A 321 0.10 -16.66 13.92
N ASN A 322 1.27 -17.20 14.28
CA ASN A 322 2.21 -17.88 13.40
C ASN A 322 2.90 -17.01 12.33
N PHE A 323 2.89 -15.68 12.51
CA PHE A 323 3.76 -14.83 11.70
C PHE A 323 5.22 -15.01 12.08
N LYS A 324 6.11 -14.76 11.13
CA LYS A 324 7.56 -14.76 11.30
C LYS A 324 8.12 -13.38 10.99
N ASP A 325 9.03 -12.90 11.84
CA ASP A 325 9.74 -11.63 11.67
C ASP A 325 11.05 -11.86 10.90
N TYR A 326 11.22 -11.15 9.79
CA TYR A 326 12.43 -11.12 9.00
C TYR A 326 13.00 -9.71 8.96
N ASP A 327 14.28 -9.59 9.31
CA ASP A 327 15.01 -8.33 9.22
C ASP A 327 15.61 -8.13 7.83
N ASN A 328 15.46 -6.93 7.29
CA ASN A 328 16.08 -6.50 6.04
C ASN A 328 16.71 -5.11 6.26
N LYS A 329 17.72 -4.76 5.45
CA LYS A 329 18.61 -3.60 5.66
C LYS A 329 17.85 -2.30 5.96
N TYR A 330 16.68 -2.08 5.35
CA TYR A 330 15.88 -0.85 5.50
C TYR A 330 14.42 -1.06 5.95
N LYS A 331 13.96 -2.31 6.07
CA LYS A 331 12.57 -2.65 6.38
C LYS A 331 12.48 -3.94 7.21
N LYS A 332 11.39 -4.09 7.95
CA LYS A 332 11.00 -5.33 8.62
C LYS A 332 9.87 -5.97 7.83
N GLU A 333 9.96 -7.28 7.62
CA GLU A 333 8.94 -8.04 6.90
C GLU A 333 8.34 -9.10 7.83
N ILE A 334 7.05 -8.99 8.11
CA ILE A 334 6.33 -9.90 9.01
C ILE A 334 5.41 -10.77 8.16
N LYS A 335 5.68 -12.08 8.09
CA LYS A 335 5.09 -12.99 7.09
C LYS A 335 4.38 -14.18 7.71
N VAL A 336 3.24 -14.57 7.13
CA VAL A 336 2.60 -15.88 7.36
C VAL A 336 2.45 -16.61 6.02
N TYR A 337 2.58 -17.93 6.05
CA TYR A 337 2.76 -18.76 4.85
C TYR A 337 1.73 -19.89 4.75
N SER A 338 1.55 -20.38 3.52
CA SER A 338 0.93 -21.66 3.19
C SER A 338 -0.48 -21.79 3.76
N SER A 339 -0.81 -22.94 4.39
CA SER A 339 -2.15 -23.19 4.95
C SER A 339 -2.56 -22.16 5.99
N ARG A 340 -1.63 -21.66 6.81
CA ARG A 340 -1.91 -20.65 7.84
C ARG A 340 -2.33 -19.32 7.24
N ALA A 341 -1.68 -18.91 6.14
CA ALA A 341 -2.08 -17.71 5.40
C ALA A 341 -3.48 -17.85 4.80
N VAL A 342 -3.80 -19.03 4.26
CA VAL A 342 -5.13 -19.33 3.71
C VAL A 342 -6.19 -19.32 4.81
N THR A 343 -5.96 -19.98 5.95
CA THR A 343 -6.88 -19.97 7.09
C THR A 343 -7.12 -18.57 7.62
N LEU A 344 -6.06 -17.76 7.73
CA LEU A 344 -6.18 -16.36 8.14
C LEU A 344 -7.04 -15.55 7.14
N ALA A 345 -6.79 -15.70 5.84
CA ALA A 345 -7.58 -15.04 4.81
C ALA A 345 -9.07 -15.45 4.85
N GLN A 346 -9.35 -16.75 5.06
CA GLN A 346 -10.71 -17.26 5.22
C GLN A 346 -11.39 -16.68 6.47
N SER A 347 -10.66 -16.56 7.58
CA SER A 347 -11.18 -15.94 8.81
C SER A 347 -11.47 -14.45 8.65
N TRP A 348 -10.66 -13.70 7.90
CA TRP A 348 -10.94 -12.29 7.64
C TRP A 348 -12.21 -12.05 6.87
N LEU A 349 -12.51 -12.94 5.92
CA LEU A 349 -13.72 -12.85 5.12
C LEU A 349 -14.84 -13.72 5.70
N SER A 350 -14.77 -14.19 6.95
CA SER A 350 -15.89 -14.92 7.56
C SER A 350 -17.06 -13.99 7.88
N GLU A 351 -16.79 -12.73 8.18
CA GLU A 351 -17.80 -11.74 8.49
C GLU A 351 -18.48 -11.22 7.19
N PRO A 352 -19.82 -11.30 7.06
CA PRO A 352 -20.51 -11.04 5.79
C PRO A 352 -20.39 -9.60 5.27
N ARG A 353 -20.41 -8.59 6.14
CA ARG A 353 -20.30 -7.17 5.76
C ARG A 353 -18.90 -6.85 5.25
N VAL A 354 -17.87 -7.37 5.93
CA VAL A 354 -16.47 -7.24 5.50
C VAL A 354 -16.24 -7.98 4.19
N ARG A 355 -16.71 -9.23 4.07
CA ARG A 355 -16.65 -9.98 2.81
C ARG A 355 -17.28 -9.20 1.67
N THR A 356 -18.50 -8.72 1.86
CA THR A 356 -19.22 -7.94 0.85
C THR A 356 -18.47 -6.68 0.44
N LEU A 357 -17.96 -5.90 1.42
CA LEU A 357 -17.17 -4.71 1.13
C LEU A 357 -15.94 -5.05 0.30
N ILE A 358 -15.18 -6.07 0.68
CA ILE A 358 -13.95 -6.48 -0.02
C ILE A 358 -14.28 -6.99 -1.44
N GLU A 359 -15.31 -7.82 -1.60
CA GLU A 359 -15.74 -8.31 -2.91
C GLU A 359 -16.19 -7.18 -3.83
N ASP A 360 -17.00 -6.25 -3.33
CA ASP A 360 -17.49 -5.12 -4.12
C ASP A 360 -16.36 -4.17 -4.51
N LEU A 361 -15.41 -3.91 -3.60
CA LEU A 361 -14.23 -3.09 -3.89
C LEU A 361 -13.21 -3.77 -4.80
N SER A 362 -13.10 -5.11 -4.77
CA SER A 362 -12.14 -5.88 -5.59
C SER A 362 -12.36 -5.76 -7.09
N ARG A 363 -13.55 -5.28 -7.50
CA ARG A 363 -13.93 -5.06 -8.90
C ARG A 363 -13.36 -3.77 -9.48
N LEU A 364 -12.86 -2.85 -8.64
CA LEU A 364 -12.11 -1.70 -9.14
C LEU A 364 -10.80 -2.18 -9.78
N PRO A 365 -10.37 -1.59 -10.91
CA PRO A 365 -9.19 -2.05 -11.65
C PRO A 365 -7.90 -2.02 -10.82
N ASP A 366 -7.77 -1.08 -9.89
CA ASP A 366 -6.59 -0.91 -9.01
C ASP A 366 -6.62 -1.76 -7.72
N ALA A 367 -7.61 -2.65 -7.56
CA ALA A 367 -7.82 -3.46 -6.36
C ALA A 367 -7.18 -4.85 -6.40
N GLU A 368 -6.00 -5.00 -7.03
CA GLU A 368 -5.30 -6.29 -7.15
C GLU A 368 -5.07 -6.95 -5.77
N LYS A 369 -4.71 -6.18 -4.75
CA LYS A 369 -4.54 -6.68 -3.38
C LYS A 369 -5.81 -7.35 -2.84
N LEU A 370 -6.98 -6.79 -3.14
CA LEU A 370 -8.27 -7.35 -2.71
C LEU A 370 -8.63 -8.61 -3.49
N ARG A 371 -8.35 -8.63 -4.81
CA ARG A 371 -8.52 -9.83 -5.64
C ARG A 371 -7.63 -10.98 -5.16
N ASN A 372 -6.37 -10.69 -4.83
CA ASN A 372 -5.44 -11.69 -4.30
C ASN A 372 -5.92 -12.22 -2.94
N LEU A 373 -6.53 -11.40 -2.09
CA LEU A 373 -7.15 -11.85 -0.84
C LEU A 373 -8.28 -12.85 -1.11
N ILE A 374 -9.21 -12.51 -2.01
CA ILE A 374 -10.36 -13.35 -2.38
C ILE A 374 -9.88 -14.66 -3.04
N GLU A 375 -8.87 -14.60 -3.90
CA GLU A 375 -8.29 -15.81 -4.52
C GLU A 375 -7.62 -16.70 -3.46
N LEU A 376 -6.91 -16.10 -2.51
CA LEU A 376 -6.27 -16.84 -1.43
C LEU A 376 -7.30 -17.61 -0.59
N THR A 377 -8.50 -17.07 -0.32
CA THR A 377 -9.53 -17.78 0.45
C THR A 377 -10.08 -19.01 -0.25
N LYS A 378 -10.08 -19.02 -1.59
CA LYS A 378 -10.53 -20.14 -2.43
C LYS A 378 -9.51 -21.27 -2.52
N THR A 379 -8.28 -21.03 -2.05
CA THR A 379 -7.22 -22.04 -2.10
C THR A 379 -7.56 -23.20 -1.17
N ARG A 380 -7.63 -24.43 -1.71
CA ARG A 380 -7.81 -25.64 -0.89
C ARG A 380 -6.61 -25.86 0.03
N ILE A 381 -6.85 -25.91 1.33
CA ILE A 381 -5.85 -26.38 2.29
C ILE A 381 -5.83 -27.90 2.19
N LYS A 382 -4.70 -28.47 1.76
CA LYS A 382 -4.52 -29.92 1.85
C LYS A 382 -4.49 -30.29 3.34
N PRO A 383 -5.34 -31.22 3.82
CA PRO A 383 -5.29 -31.65 5.20
C PRO A 383 -3.90 -32.20 5.51
N LEU A 384 -3.33 -31.77 6.64
CA LEU A 384 -2.15 -32.41 7.22
C LEU A 384 -2.50 -33.89 7.44
N GLY A 385 -1.77 -34.80 6.80
CA GLY A 385 -1.96 -36.25 6.96
C GLY A 385 -2.67 -36.95 5.81
N GLY A 386 -3.46 -36.27 4.98
CA GLY A 386 -4.16 -36.91 3.85
C GLY A 386 -3.23 -37.38 2.71
N SER A 387 -1.94 -37.02 2.80
CA SER A 387 -0.87 -37.50 1.92
C SER A 387 0.24 -38.17 2.73
N MET A 388 0.04 -38.40 4.04
CA MET A 388 1.01 -39.10 4.86
C MET A 388 0.66 -40.58 4.87
N VAL A 389 1.60 -41.39 4.42
CA VAL A 389 1.53 -42.84 4.53
C VAL A 389 2.46 -43.27 5.64
N GLU A 390 2.00 -44.18 6.49
CA GLU A 390 2.89 -44.91 7.37
C GLU A 390 3.72 -45.86 6.52
N VAL A 391 5.04 -45.65 6.52
CA VAL A 391 5.96 -46.42 5.67
C VAL A 391 6.47 -47.66 6.41
N ILE A 392 6.77 -47.49 7.69
CA ILE A 392 7.14 -48.54 8.65
C ILE A 392 6.72 -48.08 10.05
N SER A 393 6.47 -49.00 10.97
CA SER A 393 5.95 -48.78 12.33
C SER A 393 6.29 -47.42 12.96
N GLY A 394 5.35 -46.48 12.92
CA GLY A 394 5.45 -45.13 13.50
C GLY A 394 6.16 -44.07 12.64
N VAL A 395 6.62 -44.40 11.43
CA VAL A 395 7.28 -43.47 10.50
C VAL A 395 6.31 -43.04 9.40
N TRP A 396 5.75 -41.84 9.56
CA TRP A 396 4.81 -41.23 8.63
C TRP A 396 5.52 -40.27 7.67
N MET A 397 5.34 -40.45 6.36
CA MET A 397 6.01 -39.64 5.34
C MET A 397 5.00 -39.07 4.33
N ASN A 398 5.23 -37.85 3.85
CA ASN A 398 4.38 -37.22 2.85
C ASN A 398 4.67 -37.74 1.44
N THR A 399 3.63 -38.14 0.72
CA THR A 399 3.67 -38.51 -0.68
C THR A 399 3.79 -37.28 -1.58
N HIS A 400 4.80 -37.28 -2.43
CA HIS A 400 5.08 -36.22 -3.39
C HIS A 400 5.24 -36.80 -4.80
N VAL A 401 4.23 -36.60 -5.65
CA VAL A 401 4.27 -37.02 -7.05
C VAL A 401 4.92 -35.92 -7.88
N LYS A 402 5.97 -36.23 -8.63
CA LYS A 402 6.63 -35.32 -9.58
C LYS A 402 6.01 -35.44 -10.98
N ASP A 403 6.26 -34.44 -11.83
CA ASP A 403 5.64 -34.28 -13.16
C ASP A 403 5.85 -35.47 -14.14
N ALA A 404 6.80 -36.37 -13.86
CA ALA A 404 7.06 -37.60 -14.61
C ALA A 404 6.48 -38.87 -13.96
N GLY A 405 5.47 -38.74 -13.09
CA GLY A 405 4.85 -39.88 -12.38
C GLY A 405 5.69 -40.47 -11.23
N ARG A 406 6.93 -40.01 -11.04
CA ARG A 406 7.80 -40.46 -9.94
C ARG A 406 7.23 -40.03 -8.59
N VAL A 407 6.97 -41.01 -7.72
CA VAL A 407 6.49 -40.79 -6.35
C VAL A 407 7.69 -40.74 -5.40
N GLU A 408 7.77 -39.69 -4.59
CA GLU A 408 8.76 -39.57 -3.51
C GLU A 408 8.05 -39.45 -2.16
N LEU A 409 8.44 -40.27 -1.19
CA LEU A 409 8.01 -40.12 0.19
C LEU A 409 8.99 -39.21 0.93
N ARG A 410 8.48 -38.16 1.56
CA ARG A 410 9.27 -37.08 2.14
C ARG A 410 8.88 -36.82 3.59
N ILE A 411 9.89 -36.76 4.44
CA ILE A 411 9.72 -36.35 5.83
C ILE A 411 10.76 -35.30 6.19
N LYS A 412 10.31 -34.23 6.85
CA LYS A 412 11.18 -33.16 7.32
C LYS A 412 11.30 -33.28 8.84
N ARG A 413 12.53 -33.24 9.33
CA ARG A 413 12.84 -33.22 10.77
C ARG A 413 13.72 -32.02 11.10
N SER A 414 13.46 -31.43 12.25
CA SER A 414 14.19 -30.28 12.78
C SER A 414 15.47 -30.66 13.49
N ARG A 415 15.72 -31.95 13.76
CA ARG A 415 16.96 -32.48 14.35
C ARG A 415 17.59 -33.46 13.37
N LEU A 416 18.91 -33.42 13.25
CA LEU A 416 19.64 -34.28 12.32
C LEU A 416 19.63 -35.73 12.82
N GLU A 417 19.77 -35.92 14.12
CA GLU A 417 19.76 -37.22 14.80
C GLU A 417 18.45 -37.96 14.52
N ASP A 418 17.31 -37.27 14.65
CA ASP A 418 15.99 -37.83 14.33
C ASP A 418 15.88 -38.20 12.84
N ALA A 419 16.44 -37.38 11.95
CA ALA A 419 16.44 -37.66 10.51
C ALA A 419 17.29 -38.89 10.18
N VAL A 420 18.47 -39.03 10.79
CA VAL A 420 19.37 -40.17 10.62
C VAL A 420 18.74 -41.45 11.18
N ALA A 421 18.16 -41.40 12.39
CA ALA A 421 17.47 -42.54 12.97
C ALA A 421 16.32 -43.04 12.10
N ILE A 422 15.54 -42.12 11.51
CA ILE A 422 14.49 -42.47 10.55
C ILE A 422 15.09 -43.04 9.26
N GLN A 423 16.20 -42.49 8.75
CA GLN A 423 16.90 -43.02 7.58
C GLN A 423 17.32 -44.47 7.76
N ASP A 424 17.96 -44.78 8.89
CA ASP A 424 18.48 -46.10 9.18
C ASP A 424 17.36 -47.11 9.35
N ARG A 425 16.26 -46.73 10.01
CA ARG A 425 15.05 -47.57 10.10
C ARG A 425 14.47 -47.88 8.72
N LEU A 426 14.40 -46.88 7.84
CA LEU A 426 13.89 -47.07 6.47
C LEU A 426 14.83 -47.93 5.62
N ARG A 427 16.16 -47.74 5.73
CA ARG A 427 17.14 -48.58 5.03
C ARG A 427 17.11 -50.03 5.49
N LYS A 428 17.00 -50.26 6.81
CA LYS A 428 16.84 -51.61 7.38
C LYS A 428 15.57 -52.31 6.87
N ALA A 429 14.53 -51.55 6.56
CA ALA A 429 13.30 -52.05 5.96
C ALA A 429 13.35 -52.17 4.42
N GLY A 430 14.53 -52.02 3.80
CA GLY A 430 14.73 -52.22 2.36
C GLY A 430 14.48 -50.99 1.48
N PHE A 431 14.20 -49.82 2.05
CA PHE A 431 13.97 -48.61 1.27
C PHE A 431 15.27 -47.89 0.88
N ASN A 432 15.33 -47.35 -0.34
CA ASN A 432 16.41 -46.48 -0.82
C ASN A 432 16.29 -45.06 -0.22
N ALA A 433 16.51 -44.96 1.09
CA ALA A 433 16.33 -43.73 1.85
C ALA A 433 17.59 -42.84 1.82
N ARG A 434 17.43 -41.58 1.40
CA ARG A 434 18.49 -40.58 1.26
C ARG A 434 18.20 -39.35 2.11
N LEU A 435 19.19 -38.92 2.88
CA LEU A 435 19.15 -37.67 3.63
C LEU A 435 19.76 -36.55 2.78
N ARG A 436 19.05 -35.42 2.68
CA ARG A 436 19.53 -34.19 2.05
C ARG A 436 19.62 -33.12 3.13
N GLY A 437 20.84 -32.73 3.47
CA GLY A 437 21.07 -31.58 4.35
C GLY A 437 20.81 -30.27 3.60
N ARG A 438 20.19 -29.30 4.25
CA ARG A 438 20.37 -27.89 3.88
C ARG A 438 21.39 -27.29 4.85
N LEU A 439 22.36 -26.54 4.31
CA LEU A 439 23.26 -25.65 5.06
C LEU A 439 22.46 -24.49 5.67
N VAL A 440 21.63 -24.80 6.66
CA VAL A 440 21.11 -23.90 7.67
C VAL A 440 21.04 -24.76 8.93
N ILE A 441 22.00 -24.52 9.81
CA ILE A 441 22.31 -25.19 11.09
C ILE A 441 21.18 -26.13 11.55
N ASN A 442 21.47 -27.44 11.48
CA ASN A 442 20.69 -28.57 11.99
C ASN A 442 19.29 -28.80 11.39
N SER A 443 19.14 -28.89 10.06
CA SER A 443 17.91 -29.47 9.49
C SER A 443 18.16 -30.46 8.33
N GLY A 444 17.68 -31.70 8.51
CA GLY A 444 17.76 -32.79 7.55
C GLY A 444 16.40 -33.07 6.90
N CYS A 445 16.38 -33.27 5.58
CA CYS A 445 15.19 -33.68 4.85
C CYS A 445 15.43 -35.07 4.26
N LEU A 446 14.55 -36.03 4.53
CA LEU A 446 14.70 -37.41 4.03
C LEU A 446 13.80 -37.66 2.83
N PHE A 447 14.29 -38.43 1.88
CA PHE A 447 13.58 -38.82 0.66
C PHE A 447 13.74 -40.33 0.42
N ILE A 448 12.65 -40.99 0.06
CA ILE A 448 12.67 -42.33 -0.53
C ILE A 448 12.27 -42.16 -2.00
N SER A 449 13.01 -42.81 -2.90
CA SER A 449 12.61 -42.95 -4.29
C SER A 449 12.45 -44.42 -4.66
N SER A 450 11.27 -44.76 -5.16
CA SER A 450 11.03 -45.95 -5.99
C SER A 450 11.49 -45.69 -7.42
#